data_AF-A0A433SZL6-F1
#
_entry.id   AF-A0A433SZL6-F1
#
_cell.length_a   1.000
_cell.length_b   1.000
_cell.length_c   1.000
_cell.angle_alpha   90.00
_cell.angle_beta   90.00
_cell.angle_gamma   90.00
#
_symmetry.space_group_name_H-M   'P 1'
#
loop_
_entity.id
_entity.type
_entity.pdbx_description
1 polymer ?
#
loop_
_entity_poly.entity_id
_entity_poly.type
_entity_poly.pdbx_seq_one_letter_code
_entity_poly.pdbx_strand_id
1 'polypeptide(L)'
;SEAESLLSSYLMAGKSTGGLVESLEVDKSTGGLVESLEVDKSTGGLVESLEVDKSTGGGLVESLEVDKSTGGLVESLEVDKSTGGLVESLETDKSTGGLVESLEVDKSTGGLVESLEVDKSTGGLVESLETGKSTGGLVESLEVDKSTGGLVESLE
;
A
#
# COMPACT_ATOMS: atom_id res chain seq x y z
N SER A 1 -20.00 -20.11 27.75
CA SER A 1 -20.80 -19.80 26.54
C SER A 1 -20.10 -20.38 25.32
N GLU A 2 -20.81 -20.83 24.26
CA GLU A 2 -20.16 -21.29 23.00
C GLU A 2 -19.21 -20.21 22.42
N ALA A 3 -19.45 -18.93 22.74
CA ALA A 3 -18.54 -17.82 22.43
C ALA A 3 -17.16 -17.93 23.13
N GLU A 4 -17.10 -18.40 24.38
CA GLU A 4 -15.83 -18.62 25.10
C GLU A 4 -15.13 -19.90 24.62
N SER A 5 -15.89 -20.88 24.15
CA SER A 5 -15.36 -22.13 23.59
C SER A 5 -14.68 -21.92 22.23
N LEU A 6 -15.13 -20.95 21.43
CA LEU A 6 -14.49 -20.60 20.15
C LEU A 6 -13.24 -19.75 20.37
N LEU A 7 -13.30 -18.76 21.27
CA LEU A 7 -12.15 -17.94 21.67
C LEU A 7 -11.00 -18.80 22.23
N SER A 8 -11.33 -19.83 23.02
CA SER A 8 -10.35 -20.73 23.64
C SER A 8 -9.70 -21.73 22.68
N SER A 9 -10.27 -21.98 21.49
CA SER A 9 -9.68 -22.94 20.52
C SER A 9 -8.66 -22.30 19.57
N TYR A 10 -8.70 -20.97 19.44
CA TYR A 10 -7.99 -20.19 18.41
C TYR A 10 -6.66 -19.60 18.91
N LEU A 11 -6.57 -19.31 20.21
CA LEU A 11 -5.36 -18.79 20.88
C LEU A 11 -4.24 -19.82 21.05
N MET A 12 -4.46 -21.09 20.66
CA MET A 12 -3.53 -22.18 21.00
C MET A 12 -2.23 -22.21 20.18
N ALA A 13 -2.01 -21.31 19.21
CA ALA A 13 -0.80 -21.36 18.37
C ALA A 13 -0.36 -20.04 17.67
N GLY A 14 -0.71 -18.85 18.19
CA GLY A 14 -0.28 -17.56 17.60
C GLY A 14 -0.72 -17.35 16.13
N LYS A 15 -1.83 -17.97 15.72
CA LYS A 15 -2.33 -17.98 14.34
C LYS A 15 -3.83 -17.79 14.32
N SER A 16 -4.27 -16.89 13.44
CA SER A 16 -5.68 -16.65 13.14
C SER A 16 -6.01 -17.04 11.70
N THR A 17 -7.03 -17.89 11.50
CA THR A 17 -7.68 -18.19 10.22
C THR A 17 -9.21 -17.94 10.25
N GLY A 18 -9.65 -16.75 9.82
CA GLY A 18 -11.07 -16.42 9.59
C GLY A 18 -11.94 -16.21 10.83
N GLY A 19 -12.77 -15.16 10.79
CA GLY A 19 -13.70 -14.76 11.85
C GLY A 19 -14.05 -13.27 11.74
N LEU A 20 -15.06 -12.82 12.49
CA LEU A 20 -15.28 -11.40 12.79
C LEU A 20 -14.66 -11.13 14.15
N VAL A 21 -13.66 -10.25 14.21
CA VAL A 21 -12.91 -9.93 15.43
C VAL A 21 -12.75 -8.43 15.55
N GLU A 22 -13.07 -7.88 16.72
CA GLU A 22 -12.94 -6.45 17.03
C GLU A 22 -11.46 -6.06 17.18
N SER A 23 -10.67 -6.84 17.93
CA SER A 23 -9.23 -6.62 18.05
C SER A 23 -8.46 -7.93 18.14
N LEU A 24 -7.33 -8.02 17.45
CA LEU A 24 -6.51 -9.23 17.38
C LEU A 24 -5.01 -8.91 17.39
N GLU A 25 -4.27 -9.58 18.27
CA GLU A 25 -2.81 -9.55 18.34
C GLU A 25 -2.28 -10.98 18.18
N VAL A 26 -1.56 -11.27 17.10
CA VAL A 26 -1.06 -12.62 16.77
C VAL A 26 0.24 -12.55 15.97
N ASP A 27 1.08 -13.58 15.99
CA ASP A 27 2.29 -13.62 15.13
C ASP A 27 1.92 -13.67 13.64
N LYS A 28 0.82 -14.33 13.28
CA LYS A 28 0.40 -14.53 11.89
C LYS A 28 -1.12 -14.52 11.73
N SER A 29 -1.58 -13.79 10.73
CA SER A 29 -2.98 -13.76 10.31
C SER A 29 -3.12 -14.15 8.85
N THR A 30 -4.16 -14.93 8.51
CA THR A 30 -4.50 -15.28 7.14
C THR A 30 -6.01 -15.19 6.94
N GLY A 31 -6.46 -14.12 6.26
CA GLY A 31 -7.87 -13.85 6.02
C GLY A 31 -8.70 -13.53 7.27
N GLY A 32 -9.95 -13.11 7.06
CA GLY A 32 -10.88 -12.71 8.12
C GLY A 32 -11.44 -11.31 7.92
N LEU A 33 -12.39 -10.93 8.76
CA LEU A 33 -12.93 -9.58 8.92
C LEU A 33 -12.47 -9.08 10.29
N VAL A 34 -11.55 -8.11 10.31
CA VAL A 34 -10.97 -7.61 11.56
C VAL A 34 -11.03 -6.09 11.58
N GLU A 35 -11.50 -5.52 12.68
CA GLU A 35 -11.55 -4.06 12.84
C GLU A 35 -10.16 -3.51 13.15
N SER A 36 -9.45 -4.07 14.14
CA SER A 36 -8.05 -3.73 14.43
C SER A 36 -7.15 -4.97 14.54
N LEU A 37 -6.06 -5.01 13.77
CA LEU A 37 -5.12 -6.13 13.74
C LEU A 37 -3.68 -5.65 13.91
N GLU A 38 -2.99 -6.19 14.92
CA GLU A 38 -1.54 -6.05 15.12
C GLU A 38 -0.89 -7.42 14.90
N VAL A 39 0.05 -7.53 13.97
CA VAL A 39 0.59 -8.83 13.53
C VAL A 39 1.97 -8.70 12.93
N ASP A 40 2.87 -9.69 13.11
CA ASP A 40 4.18 -9.64 12.41
C ASP A 40 4.02 -9.84 10.89
N LYS A 41 3.06 -10.69 10.50
CA LYS A 41 2.80 -11.07 9.09
C LYS A 41 1.33 -11.29 8.81
N SER A 42 0.82 -10.53 7.85
CA SER A 42 -0.53 -10.72 7.30
C SER A 42 -0.49 -11.22 5.85
N THR A 43 -1.51 -11.99 5.49
CA THR A 43 -1.75 -12.41 4.10
C THR A 43 -3.26 -12.42 3.85
N GLY A 44 -3.72 -11.40 3.14
CA GLY A 44 -5.13 -11.19 2.81
C GLY A 44 -6.06 -10.95 4.00
N GLY A 45 -7.34 -10.72 3.70
CA GLY A 45 -8.39 -10.36 4.67
C GLY A 45 -9.10 -9.06 4.30
N LEU A 46 -10.14 -8.74 5.07
CA LEU A 46 -10.81 -7.45 5.09
C LEU A 46 -10.48 -6.83 6.46
N VAL A 47 -9.66 -5.79 6.48
CA VAL A 47 -9.17 -5.18 7.73
C VAL A 47 -9.40 -3.68 7.69
N GLU A 48 -9.99 -3.12 8.74
CA GLU A 48 -10.19 -1.67 8.82
C GLU A 48 -8.87 -0.97 9.19
N SER A 49 -8.21 -1.39 10.27
CA SER A 49 -6.88 -0.90 10.66
C SER A 49 -5.89 -2.04 10.88
N LEU A 50 -4.75 -1.99 10.19
CA LEU A 50 -3.70 -3.00 10.23
C LEU A 50 -2.33 -2.37 10.50
N GLU A 51 -1.70 -2.77 11.60
CA GLU A 51 -0.29 -2.51 11.90
C GLU A 51 0.49 -3.83 11.76
N VAL A 52 1.50 -3.84 10.89
CA VAL A 52 2.20 -5.08 10.54
C VAL A 52 3.63 -4.84 10.07
N ASP A 53 4.56 -5.71 10.44
CA ASP A 53 5.95 -5.62 9.94
C ASP A 53 6.03 -5.91 8.42
N LYS A 54 5.26 -6.90 7.95
CA LYS A 54 5.24 -7.32 6.53
C LYS A 54 3.85 -7.73 6.07
N SER A 55 3.33 -7.01 5.08
CA SER A 55 2.09 -7.35 4.40
C SER A 55 2.38 -7.90 3.00
N THR A 56 1.75 -9.02 2.65
CA THR A 56 1.86 -9.62 1.32
C THR A 56 0.48 -10.00 0.80
N GLY A 57 -0.05 -9.20 -0.13
CA GLY A 57 -1.14 -9.48 -1.08
C GLY A 57 -2.46 -10.10 -0.61
N GLY A 58 -3.53 -9.82 -1.36
CA GLY A 58 -4.77 -10.62 -1.35
C GLY A 58 -5.87 -10.20 -0.37
N GLY A 59 -5.84 -8.96 0.12
CA GLY A 59 -6.86 -8.40 1.02
C GLY A 59 -7.24 -6.97 0.65
N LEU A 60 -8.35 -6.49 1.22
CA LEU A 60 -8.74 -5.09 1.27
C LEU A 60 -8.42 -4.57 2.66
N VAL A 61 -7.69 -3.46 2.72
CA VAL A 61 -7.35 -2.80 3.98
C VAL A 61 -7.71 -1.32 3.87
N GLU A 62 -8.44 -0.78 4.84
CA GLU A 62 -8.80 0.65 4.82
C GLU A 62 -7.59 1.50 5.24
N SER A 63 -6.96 1.18 6.37
CA SER A 63 -5.73 1.84 6.82
C SER A 63 -4.64 0.82 7.14
N LEU A 64 -3.46 0.97 6.53
CA LEU A 64 -2.31 0.08 6.70
C LEU A 64 -1.04 0.87 7.02
N GLU A 65 -0.43 0.57 8.16
CA GLU A 65 0.92 1.01 8.53
C GLU A 65 1.86 -0.21 8.53
N VAL A 66 2.95 -0.13 7.76
CA VAL A 66 3.81 -1.30 7.52
C VAL A 66 5.22 -0.95 7.07
N ASP A 67 6.24 -1.73 7.45
CA ASP A 67 7.60 -1.52 6.91
C ASP A 67 7.71 -1.90 5.42
N LYS A 68 7.05 -3.00 5.02
CA LYS A 68 7.09 -3.48 3.62
C LYS A 68 5.75 -4.03 3.18
N SER A 69 5.21 -3.44 2.11
CA SER A 69 4.02 -3.92 1.44
C SER A 69 4.35 -4.47 0.05
N THR A 70 3.69 -5.56 -0.33
CA THR A 70 3.77 -6.11 -1.69
C THR A 70 2.38 -6.51 -2.17
N GLY A 71 1.84 -5.76 -3.13
CA GLY A 71 0.49 -5.93 -3.65
C GLY A 71 -0.60 -5.59 -2.63
N GLY A 72 -1.86 -5.94 -2.96
CA GLY A 72 -3.02 -5.66 -2.13
C GLY A 72 -3.91 -4.55 -2.68
N LEU A 73 -5.04 -4.36 -2.03
CA LEU A 73 -5.99 -3.27 -2.26
C LEU A 73 -6.05 -2.47 -0.96
N VAL A 74 -5.62 -1.21 -0.97
CA VAL A 74 -5.52 -0.40 0.24
C VAL A 74 -6.09 0.99 0.00
N GLU A 75 -6.90 1.50 0.90
CA GLU A 75 -7.40 2.88 0.78
C GLU A 75 -6.32 3.88 1.22
N SER A 76 -5.80 3.75 2.45
CA SER A 76 -4.69 4.55 2.96
C SER A 76 -3.50 3.67 3.38
N LEU A 77 -2.33 3.90 2.78
CA LEU A 77 -1.11 3.14 3.05
C LEU A 77 0.05 4.07 3.42
N GLU A 78 0.54 3.92 4.64
CA GLU A 78 1.82 4.49 5.09
C GLU A 78 2.86 3.37 5.16
N VAL A 79 3.93 3.48 4.36
CA VAL A 79 4.87 2.38 4.20
C VAL A 79 6.29 2.82 3.85
N ASP A 80 7.27 2.14 4.42
CA ASP A 80 8.68 2.39 4.13
C ASP A 80 9.06 1.97 2.69
N LYS A 81 8.49 0.87 2.19
CA LYS A 81 8.65 0.37 0.80
C LYS A 81 7.39 -0.32 0.28
N SER A 82 6.85 0.19 -0.83
CA SER A 82 5.74 -0.42 -1.55
C SER A 82 6.19 -1.06 -2.88
N THR A 83 5.56 -2.16 -3.25
CA THR A 83 5.77 -2.81 -4.56
C THR A 83 4.45 -3.35 -5.10
N GLY A 84 3.94 -2.73 -6.17
CA GLY A 84 2.65 -3.06 -6.79
C GLY A 84 1.45 -2.77 -5.89
N GLY A 85 0.28 -3.28 -6.28
CA GLY A 85 -1.00 -3.08 -5.57
C GLY A 85 -1.90 -2.03 -6.24
N LEU A 86 -3.12 -1.92 -5.74
CA LEU A 86 -4.02 -0.81 -6.01
C LEU A 86 -4.16 -0.02 -4.71
N VAL A 87 -3.81 1.26 -4.72
CA VAL A 87 -3.83 2.11 -3.53
C VAL A 87 -4.51 3.43 -3.84
N GLU A 88 -5.42 3.91 -3.00
CA GLU A 88 -6.02 5.23 -3.19
C GLU A 88 -5.05 6.34 -2.75
N SER A 89 -4.58 6.29 -1.50
CA SER A 89 -3.58 7.22 -0.96
C SER A 89 -2.36 6.46 -0.44
N LEU A 90 -1.18 6.77 -0.98
CA LEU A 90 0.09 6.14 -0.62
C LEU A 90 1.12 7.20 -0.22
N GLU A 91 1.58 7.11 1.03
CA GLU A 91 2.76 7.82 1.52
C GLU A 91 3.90 6.81 1.67
N THR A 92 5.01 7.02 0.95
CA THR A 92 6.12 6.07 1.03
C THR A 92 7.49 6.66 0.74
N ASP A 93 8.50 6.05 1.32
CA ASP A 93 9.90 6.32 1.01
C ASP A 93 10.27 5.82 -0.41
N LYS A 94 9.69 4.69 -0.85
CA LYS A 94 10.00 4.05 -2.14
C LYS A 94 8.81 3.30 -2.69
N SER A 95 8.41 3.62 -3.92
CA SER A 95 7.38 2.91 -4.67
C SER A 95 7.94 2.27 -5.94
N THR A 96 7.45 1.08 -6.28
CA THR A 96 7.77 0.39 -7.53
C THR A 96 6.52 -0.26 -8.13
N GLY A 97 6.05 0.27 -9.26
CA GLY A 97 4.83 -0.19 -9.94
C GLY A 97 3.55 0.07 -9.13
N GLY A 98 2.45 -0.57 -9.56
CA GLY A 98 1.13 -0.40 -8.93
C GLY A 98 0.21 0.56 -9.69
N LEU A 99 -1.06 0.61 -9.27
CA LEU A 99 -2.01 1.66 -9.64
C LEU A 99 -2.26 2.48 -8.37
N VAL A 100 -2.00 3.79 -8.43
CA VAL A 100 -2.17 4.67 -7.28
C VAL A 100 -2.93 5.92 -7.68
N GLU A 101 -3.92 6.35 -6.91
CA GLU A 101 -4.63 7.59 -7.20
C GLU A 101 -3.79 8.80 -6.74
N SER A 102 -3.41 8.84 -5.46
CA SER A 102 -2.54 9.87 -4.89
C SER A 102 -1.28 9.25 -4.28
N LEU A 103 -0.11 9.67 -4.77
CA LEU A 103 1.19 9.16 -4.32
C LEU A 103 2.12 10.30 -3.92
N GLU A 104 2.48 10.33 -2.63
CA GLU A 104 3.58 11.13 -2.10
C GLU A 104 4.78 10.22 -1.85
N VAL A 105 5.89 10.48 -2.54
CA VAL A 105 7.02 9.55 -2.49
C VAL A 105 8.38 10.18 -2.75
N ASP A 106 9.38 9.66 -2.05
CA ASP A 106 10.76 10.09 -2.21
C ASP A 106 11.37 9.59 -3.54
N LYS A 107 11.04 8.33 -3.93
CA LYS A 107 11.48 7.70 -5.19
C LYS A 107 10.41 6.79 -5.77
N SER A 108 9.99 7.08 -7.00
CA SER A 108 9.05 6.24 -7.76
C SER A 108 9.69 5.60 -8.99
N THR A 109 9.35 4.35 -9.27
CA THR A 109 9.76 3.63 -10.48
C THR A 109 8.57 2.90 -11.12
N GLY A 110 8.14 3.36 -12.30
CA GLY A 110 7.01 2.80 -13.02
C GLY A 110 5.66 3.00 -12.31
N GLY A 111 4.63 2.26 -12.76
CA GLY A 111 3.27 2.35 -12.22
C GLY A 111 2.34 3.21 -13.08
N LEU A 112 1.05 3.18 -12.75
CA LEU A 112 0.05 4.13 -13.22
C LEU A 112 -0.35 4.99 -12.03
N VAL A 113 -0.19 6.30 -12.13
CA VAL A 113 -0.48 7.23 -11.03
C VAL A 113 -1.32 8.39 -11.53
N GLU A 114 -2.39 8.75 -10.83
CA GLU A 114 -3.19 9.92 -11.21
C GLU A 114 -2.49 11.21 -10.74
N SER A 115 -2.20 11.34 -9.45
CA SER A 115 -1.46 12.46 -8.87
C SER A 115 -0.19 11.98 -8.18
N LEU A 116 0.96 12.48 -8.63
CA LEU A 116 2.27 12.09 -8.12
C LEU A 116 3.08 13.31 -7.68
N GLU A 117 3.33 13.41 -6.37
CA GLU A 117 4.34 14.31 -5.81
C GLU A 117 5.59 13.48 -5.49
N VAL A 118 6.71 13.81 -6.15
CA VAL A 118 7.91 12.97 -6.05
C VAL A 118 9.21 13.70 -6.23
N ASP A 119 10.18 13.34 -5.40
CA ASP A 119 11.52 13.91 -5.48
C ASP A 119 12.29 13.42 -6.74
N LYS A 120 12.13 12.13 -7.08
CA LYS A 120 12.68 11.49 -8.30
C LYS A 120 11.74 10.42 -8.88
N SER A 121 11.34 10.58 -10.13
CA SER A 121 10.56 9.58 -10.88
C SER A 121 11.34 8.96 -12.04
N THR A 122 11.07 7.68 -12.31
CA THR A 122 11.63 6.95 -13.46
C THR A 122 10.57 6.08 -14.13
N GLY A 123 10.18 6.42 -15.35
CA GLY A 123 9.13 5.72 -16.10
C GLY A 123 7.74 5.85 -15.48
N GLY A 124 6.79 5.07 -16.00
CA GLY A 124 5.38 5.08 -15.56
C GLY A 124 4.46 5.85 -16.49
N LEU A 125 3.16 5.76 -16.22
CA LEU A 125 2.13 6.64 -16.79
C LEU A 125 1.59 7.49 -15.65
N VAL A 126 1.68 8.81 -15.78
CA VAL A 126 1.26 9.75 -14.75
C VAL A 126 0.35 10.80 -15.34
N GLU A 127 -0.81 11.07 -14.74
CA GLU A 127 -1.68 12.15 -15.21
C GLU A 127 -1.14 13.51 -14.78
N SER A 128 -0.92 13.73 -13.48
CA SER A 128 -0.33 14.94 -12.91
C SER A 128 0.92 14.62 -12.13
N LEU A 129 2.06 15.20 -12.53
CA LEU A 129 3.36 14.99 -11.91
C LEU A 129 3.98 16.30 -11.44
N GLU A 130 4.23 16.40 -10.14
CA GLU A 130 5.09 17.40 -9.53
C GLU A 130 6.40 16.74 -9.11
N THR A 131 7.54 17.18 -9.67
CA THR A 131 8.82 16.56 -9.33
C THR A 131 10.05 17.44 -9.47
N GLY A 132 11.06 17.18 -8.63
CA GLY A 132 12.40 17.73 -8.87
C GLY A 132 13.10 17.11 -10.09
N LYS A 133 12.87 15.83 -10.38
CA LYS A 133 13.54 15.11 -11.47
C LYS A 133 12.70 13.98 -12.05
N SER A 134 12.48 14.02 -13.36
CA SER A 134 11.83 12.93 -14.12
C SER A 134 12.74 12.33 -15.19
N THR A 135 12.72 11.01 -15.34
CA THR A 135 13.40 10.26 -16.41
C THR A 135 12.46 9.26 -17.09
N GLY A 136 12.09 9.51 -18.35
CA GLY A 136 11.21 8.62 -19.12
C GLY A 136 9.75 8.64 -18.63
N GLY A 137 8.91 7.78 -19.21
CA GLY A 137 7.47 7.70 -18.88
C GLY A 137 6.58 8.49 -19.84
N LEU A 138 5.26 8.37 -19.65
CA LEU A 138 4.26 9.24 -20.28
C LEU A 138 3.62 10.07 -19.18
N VAL A 139 3.60 11.39 -19.36
CA VAL A 139 3.02 12.32 -18.40
C VAL A 139 2.06 13.25 -19.11
N GLU A 140 0.84 13.39 -18.60
CA GLU A 140 -0.13 14.31 -19.20
C GLU A 140 0.16 15.77 -18.81
N SER A 141 0.30 16.05 -17.52
CA SER A 141 0.63 17.37 -16.96
C SER A 141 1.85 17.29 -16.06
N LEU A 142 2.87 18.11 -16.33
CA LEU A 142 4.16 18.04 -15.66
C LEU A 142 4.64 19.41 -15.16
N GLU A 143 4.84 19.51 -13.85
CA GLU A 143 5.60 20.57 -13.18
C GLU A 143 6.95 19.99 -12.74
N VAL A 144 8.06 20.50 -13.31
CA VAL A 144 9.38 19.89 -13.10
C VAL A 144 10.56 20.86 -13.22
N ASP A 145 11.54 20.67 -12.34
CA ASP A 145 12.83 21.37 -12.44
C ASP A 145 13.70 20.82 -13.60
N LYS A 146 13.75 19.49 -13.74
CA LYS A 146 14.55 18.77 -14.75
C LYS A 146 13.88 17.51 -15.27
N SER A 147 13.66 17.44 -16.58
CA SER A 147 13.20 16.23 -17.27
C SER A 147 14.24 15.71 -18.26
N THR A 148 14.32 14.39 -18.43
CA THR A 148 15.17 13.75 -19.45
C THR A 148 14.50 12.52 -20.03
N GLY A 149 14.12 12.59 -21.30
CA GLY A 149 13.36 11.53 -21.97
C GLY A 149 11.92 11.42 -21.46
N GLY A 150 11.11 10.61 -22.13
CA GLY A 150 9.67 10.52 -21.87
C GLY A 150 8.85 11.39 -22.82
N LEU A 151 7.54 11.18 -22.84
CA LEU A 151 6.60 12.01 -23.57
C LEU A 151 5.77 12.80 -22.56
N VAL A 152 5.65 14.10 -22.80
CA VAL A 152 4.86 15.01 -21.98
C VAL A 152 3.85 15.69 -22.90
N GLU A 153 2.57 15.63 -22.54
CA GLU A 153 1.51 16.26 -23.33
C GLU A 153 1.38 17.75 -23.01
N SER A 154 1.45 18.11 -21.72
CA SER A 154 1.35 19.47 -21.19
C SER A 154 2.52 19.76 -20.25
N LEU A 155 3.19 20.89 -20.45
CA LEU A 155 4.23 21.40 -19.57
C LEU A 155 3.77 22.75 -19.05
N GLU A 156 3.59 22.87 -17.73
CA GLU A 156 3.28 24.15 -17.06
C GLU A 156 4.54 24.81 -16.49
#